data_AF-A0A843KKQ5-F1
#
_entry.id   AF-A0A843KKQ5-F1
#
_cell.length_a   1.000
_cell.length_b   1.000
_cell.length_c   1.000
_cell.angle_alpha   90.00
_cell.angle_beta   90.00
_cell.angle_gamma   90.00
#
_symmetry.space_group_name_H-M   'P 1'
#
loop_
_entity.id
_entity.type
_entity.pdbx_description
1 polymer ?
#
loop_
_entity_poly.entity_id
_entity_poly.type
_entity_poly.pdbx_seq_one_letter_code
_entity_poly.pdbx_strand_id
1 'polypeptide(L)'
;HVREPDFVPGRFVQSSEMKHEIEHTVSQVQKIWEQRDEMVEEALESLGDFYRRKRRIFYDTDMINENQEEVVRLCPDCSGYMTIMTSAQRGYGILNSAFCVSISRGACPSCREDAAEEYAEHLDDKRVGYVLMQDKDRDRFKFYNNGTRTEKGY
;
A
#
# COMPACT_ATOMS: atom_id res chain seq x y z
N HIS A 1 1.66 -25.38 25.25
CA HIS A 1 0.38 -24.69 25.52
C HIS A 1 0.66 -23.20 25.59
N VAL A 2 0.17 -22.41 24.64
CA VAL A 2 0.24 -20.94 24.69
C VAL A 2 -0.98 -20.45 25.46
N ARG A 3 -0.79 -19.60 26.46
CA ARG A 3 -1.85 -18.97 27.25
C ARG A 3 -1.47 -17.50 27.44
N GLU A 4 -2.38 -16.59 27.14
CA GLU A 4 -2.15 -15.16 27.31
C GLU A 4 -1.81 -14.85 28.78
N PRO A 5 -0.73 -14.08 29.06
CA PRO A 5 -0.29 -13.78 30.43
C PRO A 5 -1.38 -13.17 31.32
N ASP A 6 -2.26 -12.35 30.72
CA ASP A 6 -3.32 -11.62 31.43
C ASP A 6 -4.73 -12.23 31.28
N PHE A 7 -4.83 -13.45 30.71
CA PHE A 7 -6.12 -14.09 30.48
C PHE A 7 -6.73 -14.61 31.79
N VAL A 8 -7.74 -13.87 32.28
CA VAL A 8 -8.59 -14.27 33.40
C VAL A 8 -9.89 -14.84 32.84
N PRO A 9 -10.23 -16.13 33.10
CA PRO A 9 -11.49 -16.71 32.68
C PRO A 9 -12.69 -15.87 33.14
N GLY A 10 -13.62 -15.58 32.23
CA GLY A 10 -14.82 -14.77 32.53
C GLY A 10 -14.59 -13.26 32.61
N ARG A 11 -13.36 -12.75 32.41
CA ARG A 11 -13.08 -11.30 32.35
C ARG A 11 -13.43 -10.68 31.00
N PHE A 12 -13.30 -11.45 29.92
CA PHE A 12 -13.66 -11.04 28.57
C PHE A 12 -14.91 -11.80 28.13
N VAL A 13 -16.08 -11.26 28.49
CA VAL A 13 -17.38 -11.82 28.09
C VAL A 13 -17.95 -10.92 27.00
N GLN A 14 -18.25 -11.50 25.85
CA GLN A 14 -18.91 -10.78 24.77
C GLN A 14 -20.33 -10.41 25.23
N SER A 15 -20.59 -9.11 25.41
CA SER A 15 -21.92 -8.62 25.77
C SER A 15 -22.88 -8.73 24.58
N SER A 16 -24.18 -8.61 24.85
CA SER A 16 -25.19 -8.51 23.80
C SER A 16 -24.98 -7.30 22.89
N GLU A 17 -24.52 -6.18 23.44
CA GLU A 17 -24.18 -4.97 22.70
C GLU A 17 -22.99 -5.21 21.75
N MET A 18 -21.91 -5.84 22.24
CA MET A 18 -20.77 -6.23 21.39
C MET A 18 -21.22 -7.17 20.27
N LYS A 19 -22.10 -8.12 20.57
CA LYS A 19 -22.67 -9.01 19.55
C LYS A 19 -23.44 -8.24 18.48
N HIS A 20 -24.28 -7.29 18.89
CA HIS A 20 -25.03 -6.45 17.96
C HIS A 20 -24.10 -5.61 17.07
N GLU A 21 -23.05 -5.03 17.64
CA GLU A 21 -22.06 -4.26 16.88
C GLU A 21 -21.31 -5.11 15.86
N ILE A 22 -20.95 -6.34 16.24
CA ILE A 22 -20.34 -7.32 15.32
C ILE A 22 -21.32 -7.64 14.19
N GLU A 23 -22.57 -7.97 14.50
CA GLU A 23 -23.61 -8.30 13.51
C GLU A 23 -23.85 -7.14 12.55
N HIS A 24 -23.92 -5.91 13.07
CA HIS A 24 -24.05 -4.70 12.27
C HIS A 24 -22.85 -4.53 11.34
N THR A 25 -21.63 -4.62 11.85
CA THR A 25 -20.41 -4.51 11.05
C THR A 25 -20.35 -5.57 9.95
N VAL A 26 -20.67 -6.83 10.28
CA VAL A 26 -20.70 -7.93 9.31
C VAL A 26 -21.72 -7.65 8.21
N SER A 27 -22.91 -7.16 8.57
CA SER A 27 -23.95 -6.82 7.59
C SER A 27 -23.51 -5.72 6.61
N GLN A 28 -22.79 -4.70 7.10
CA GLN A 28 -22.27 -3.63 6.26
C GLN A 28 -21.20 -4.14 5.29
N VAL A 29 -20.25 -4.94 5.79
CA VAL A 29 -19.18 -5.51 4.95
C VAL A 29 -19.75 -6.46 3.90
N GLN A 30 -20.74 -7.29 4.25
CA GLN A 30 -21.42 -8.17 3.30
C GLN A 30 -22.10 -7.37 2.20
N LYS A 31 -22.82 -6.30 2.53
CA LYS A 31 -23.45 -5.44 1.54
C LYS A 31 -22.43 -4.83 0.56
N ILE A 32 -21.30 -4.33 1.08
CA ILE A 32 -20.21 -3.80 0.24
C ILE A 32 -19.68 -4.90 -0.70
N TRP A 33 -19.50 -6.12 -0.18
CA TRP A 33 -19.01 -7.24 -0.98
C TRP A 33 -19.98 -7.66 -2.10
N GLU A 34 -21.28 -7.63 -1.83
CA GLU A 34 -22.32 -7.91 -2.81
C GLU A 34 -22.33 -6.87 -3.94
N GLN A 35 -22.06 -5.60 -3.62
CA GLN A 35 -22.05 -4.48 -4.57
C GLN A 35 -20.68 -4.22 -5.22
N ARG A 36 -19.66 -5.04 -4.94
CA ARG A 36 -18.27 -4.75 -5.32
C ARG A 36 -18.07 -4.55 -6.83
N ASP A 37 -18.79 -5.28 -7.67
CA ASP A 37 -18.62 -5.24 -9.12
C ASP A 37 -19.12 -3.88 -9.67
N GLU A 38 -20.30 -3.44 -9.21
CA GLU A 38 -20.86 -2.10 -9.51
C GLU A 38 -19.94 -0.98 -9.01
N MET A 39 -19.38 -1.12 -7.81
CA MET A 39 -18.43 -0.15 -7.27
C MET A 39 -17.13 -0.06 -8.08
N VAL A 40 -16.65 -1.18 -8.62
CA VAL A 40 -15.46 -1.20 -9.50
C VAL A 40 -15.77 -0.51 -10.83
N GLU A 41 -16.93 -0.80 -11.43
CA GLU A 41 -17.38 -0.14 -12.66
C GLU A 41 -17.48 1.38 -12.46
N GLU A 42 -18.17 1.84 -11.40
CA GLU A 42 -18.31 3.26 -11.09
C GLU A 42 -16.95 3.95 -10.84
N ALA A 43 -16.03 3.26 -10.15
CA ALA A 43 -14.68 3.77 -9.92
C ALA A 43 -13.89 3.92 -11.22
N LEU A 44 -13.96 2.93 -12.12
CA LEU A 44 -13.29 2.99 -13.42
C LEU A 44 -13.89 4.05 -14.33
N GLU A 45 -15.20 4.22 -14.33
CA GLU A 45 -15.88 5.28 -15.11
C GLU A 45 -15.49 6.68 -14.63
N SER A 46 -15.36 6.87 -13.32
CA SER A 46 -15.09 8.19 -12.73
C SER A 46 -13.61 8.57 -12.67
N LEU A 47 -12.72 7.61 -12.41
CA LEU A 47 -11.29 7.83 -12.18
C LEU A 47 -10.41 7.35 -13.34
N GLY A 48 -10.95 6.55 -14.25
CA GLY A 48 -10.20 5.87 -15.30
C GLY A 48 -9.29 4.78 -14.73
N ASP A 49 -8.16 4.58 -15.40
CA ASP A 49 -7.22 3.50 -15.11
C ASP A 49 -6.39 3.68 -13.84
N PHE A 50 -6.36 4.89 -13.27
CA PHE A 50 -5.47 5.24 -12.17
C PHE A 50 -6.13 6.19 -11.17
N TYR A 51 -6.10 5.80 -9.90
CA TYR A 51 -6.37 6.72 -8.80
C TYR A 51 -5.07 7.38 -8.32
N ARG A 52 -5.09 8.69 -8.10
CA ARG A 52 -3.92 9.46 -7.66
C ARG A 52 -4.26 10.28 -6.43
N ARG A 53 -3.36 10.29 -5.43
CA ARG A 53 -3.47 11.18 -4.28
C ARG A 53 -2.13 11.73 -3.82
N LYS A 54 -2.16 12.95 -3.29
CA LYS A 54 -1.01 13.60 -2.64
C LYS A 54 -1.33 13.82 -1.18
N ARG A 55 -0.38 13.49 -0.31
CA ARG A 55 -0.53 13.71 1.13
C ARG A 55 0.77 14.17 1.76
N ARG A 56 0.63 14.87 2.88
CA ARG A 56 1.73 15.28 3.75
C ARG A 56 1.60 14.53 5.06
N ILE A 57 2.68 13.88 5.49
CA ILE A 57 2.71 13.06 6.71
C ILE A 57 3.75 13.64 7.64
N PHE A 58 3.39 13.76 8.92
CA PHE A 58 4.31 14.14 9.97
C PHE A 58 4.51 12.97 10.93
N TYR A 59 5.76 12.51 11.04
CA TYR A 59 6.17 11.48 11.99
C TYR A 59 6.78 12.19 13.20
N ASP A 60 6.05 12.23 14.30
CA ASP A 60 6.38 12.95 15.53
C ASP A 60 7.62 12.38 16.24
N THR A 61 7.75 11.06 16.28
CA THR A 61 8.84 10.36 16.96
C THR A 61 10.21 10.78 16.42
N ASP A 62 10.33 10.91 15.09
CA ASP A 62 11.58 11.29 14.42
C ASP A 62 11.60 12.74 13.94
N MET A 63 10.51 13.49 14.13
CA MET A 63 10.30 14.85 13.60
C MET A 63 10.50 14.94 12.08
N ILE A 64 9.92 13.98 11.34
CA ILE A 64 10.02 13.89 9.87
C ILE A 64 8.76 14.43 9.22
N ASN A 65 8.93 15.29 8.22
CA ASN A 65 7.86 15.72 7.32
C ASN A 65 8.05 15.05 5.95
N GLU A 66 7.10 14.22 5.54
CA GLU A 66 7.10 13.53 4.25
C GLU A 66 6.03 14.13 3.32
N ASN A 67 6.39 14.32 2.06
CA ASN A 67 5.45 14.56 0.97
C ASN A 67 5.41 13.31 0.09
N GLN A 68 4.22 12.75 -0.08
CA GLN A 68 3.99 11.49 -0.76
C GLN A 68 2.97 11.68 -1.88
N GLU A 69 3.30 11.22 -3.08
CA GLU A 69 2.37 11.03 -4.19
C GLU A 69 2.15 9.52 -4.38
N GLU A 70 0.90 9.09 -4.28
CA GLU A 70 0.50 7.71 -4.45
C GLU A 70 -0.35 7.56 -5.72
N VAL A 71 -0.06 6.51 -6.48
CA VAL A 71 -0.81 6.13 -7.67
C VAL A 71 -1.22 4.67 -7.53
N VAL A 72 -2.50 4.38 -7.71
CA VAL A 72 -3.04 3.01 -7.68
C VAL A 72 -3.58 2.69 -9.07
N ARG A 73 -3.11 1.60 -9.68
CA ARG A 73 -3.70 1.04 -10.90
C ARG A 73 -5.06 0.44 -10.56
N LEU A 74 -6.12 1.00 -11.11
CA LEU A 74 -7.47 0.47 -11.02
C LEU A 74 -7.64 -0.55 -12.15
N CYS A 75 -7.47 -1.83 -11.82
CA CYS A 75 -7.59 -2.93 -12.79
C CYS A 75 -8.98 -3.57 -12.68
N PRO A 76 -9.69 -3.82 -13.80
CA PRO A 76 -10.96 -4.53 -13.77
C PRO A 76 -10.82 -6.01 -13.38
N ASP A 77 -9.63 -6.59 -13.61
CA ASP A 77 -9.41 -8.04 -13.45
C ASP A 77 -8.73 -8.43 -12.13
N CYS A 78 -8.14 -7.47 -11.40
CA CYS A 78 -7.40 -7.76 -10.17
C CYS A 78 -7.23 -6.52 -9.27
N SER A 79 -6.57 -6.70 -8.13
CA SER A 79 -6.26 -5.61 -7.17
C SER A 79 -5.16 -4.64 -7.62
N GLY A 80 -4.64 -4.76 -8.84
CA GLY A 80 -3.67 -3.85 -9.44
C GLY A 80 -2.32 -3.77 -8.71
N TYR A 81 -1.64 -2.65 -8.88
CA TYR A 81 -0.41 -2.29 -8.16
C TYR A 81 -0.48 -0.83 -7.70
N MET A 82 0.43 -0.46 -6.80
CA MET A 82 0.53 0.90 -6.31
C MET A 82 1.96 1.41 -6.44
N THR A 83 2.12 2.67 -6.87
CA THR A 83 3.40 3.37 -6.78
C THR A 83 3.33 4.46 -5.70
N ILE A 84 4.48 4.71 -5.09
CA ILE A 84 4.69 5.79 -4.12
C ILE A 84 5.93 6.55 -4.57
N MET A 85 5.78 7.82 -4.89
CA MET A 85 6.90 8.76 -4.97
C MET A 85 6.94 9.57 -3.67
N THR A 86 8.06 9.50 -2.96
CA THR A 86 8.20 10.12 -1.65
C THR A 86 9.47 10.96 -1.52
N SER A 87 9.35 12.05 -0.78
CA SER A 87 10.45 12.90 -0.34
C SER A 87 10.20 13.33 1.10
N ALA A 88 11.25 13.37 1.92
CA ALA A 88 11.10 13.70 3.33
C ALA A 88 12.17 14.68 3.81
N GLN A 89 11.85 15.38 4.89
CA GLN A 89 12.73 16.34 5.56
C GLN A 89 12.73 16.08 7.06
N ARG A 90 13.88 16.26 7.70
CA ARG A 90 14.04 16.19 9.16
C ARG A 90 14.77 17.45 9.63
N GLY A 91 14.08 18.32 10.37
CA GLY A 91 14.58 19.66 10.68
C GLY A 91 14.88 20.44 9.38
N TYR A 92 16.10 20.95 9.23
CA TYR A 92 16.56 21.62 8.01
C TYR A 92 17.20 20.67 6.96
N GLY A 93 17.30 19.37 7.27
CA GLY A 93 17.91 18.38 6.37
C GLY A 93 16.90 17.75 5.42
N ILE A 94 17.29 17.61 4.15
CA ILE A 94 16.58 16.81 3.16
C ILE A 94 17.02 15.35 3.32
N LEU A 95 16.06 14.44 3.46
CA LEU A 95 16.30 12.99 3.45
C LEU A 95 16.25 12.47 2.01
N ASN A 96 16.76 11.26 1.78
CA ASN A 96 16.69 10.63 0.48
C ASN A 96 15.24 10.42 0.04
N SER A 97 14.95 10.79 -1.20
CA SER A 97 13.69 10.47 -1.87
C SER A 97 13.68 9.01 -2.32
N ALA A 98 12.48 8.46 -2.49
CA ALA A 98 12.30 7.11 -2.99
C ALA A 98 11.12 7.02 -3.96
N PHE A 99 11.23 6.10 -4.91
CA PHE A 99 10.12 5.59 -5.70
C PHE A 99 9.89 4.13 -5.32
N CYS A 100 8.66 3.78 -4.92
CA CYS A 100 8.32 2.43 -4.49
C CYS A 100 7.20 1.88 -5.36
N VAL A 101 7.34 0.64 -5.81
CA VAL A 101 6.30 -0.13 -6.48
C VAL A 101 5.86 -1.26 -5.57
N SER A 102 4.56 -1.38 -5.32
CA SER A 102 3.96 -2.41 -4.48
C SER A 102 2.93 -3.17 -5.29
N ILE A 103 3.29 -4.38 -5.72
CA ILE A 103 2.39 -5.30 -6.41
C ILE A 103 1.55 -6.02 -5.36
N SER A 104 0.23 -5.91 -5.50
CA SER A 104 -0.73 -6.54 -4.59
C SER A 104 -0.77 -8.07 -4.75
N ARG A 105 -1.28 -8.77 -3.74
CA ARG A 105 -1.54 -10.22 -3.84
C ARG A 105 -2.64 -10.47 -4.86
N GLY A 106 -2.48 -11.47 -5.73
CA GLY A 106 -3.45 -11.72 -6.81
C GLY A 106 -3.37 -10.77 -8.01
N ALA A 107 -2.32 -9.94 -8.12
CA ALA A 107 -2.13 -9.10 -9.31
C ALA A 107 -2.00 -9.95 -10.58
N CYS A 108 -2.75 -9.57 -11.62
CA CYS A 108 -2.75 -10.24 -12.92
C CYS A 108 -1.41 -10.04 -13.67
N PRO A 109 -1.13 -10.81 -14.74
CA PRO A 109 0.11 -10.68 -15.50
C PRO A 109 0.37 -9.27 -16.04
N SER A 110 -0.65 -8.60 -16.60
CA SER A 110 -0.52 -7.23 -17.11
C SER A 110 -0.12 -6.24 -16.01
N CYS A 111 -0.80 -6.25 -14.86
CA CYS A 111 -0.42 -5.36 -13.75
C CYS A 111 0.99 -5.63 -13.19
N ARG A 112 1.52 -6.85 -13.34
CA ARG A 112 2.91 -7.15 -12.96
C ARG A 112 3.92 -6.66 -13.99
N GLU A 113 3.56 -6.70 -15.26
CA GLU A 113 4.36 -6.15 -16.35
C GLU A 113 4.43 -4.62 -16.21
N ASP A 114 3.27 -3.95 -16.12
CA ASP A 114 3.17 -2.50 -15.86
C ASP A 114 4.00 -2.07 -14.63
N ALA A 115 3.89 -2.83 -13.52
CA ALA A 115 4.66 -2.55 -12.32
C ALA A 115 6.18 -2.74 -12.49
N ALA A 116 6.59 -3.72 -13.31
CA ALA A 116 7.99 -3.94 -13.62
C ALA A 116 8.55 -2.84 -14.53
N GLU A 117 7.74 -2.33 -15.46
CA GLU A 117 8.05 -1.17 -16.30
C GLU A 117 8.22 0.08 -15.43
N GLU A 118 7.26 0.39 -14.56
CA GLU A 118 7.35 1.51 -13.61
C GLU A 118 8.63 1.45 -12.76
N TYR A 119 8.98 0.26 -12.27
CA TYR A 119 10.24 0.07 -11.55
C TYR A 119 11.46 0.38 -12.44
N ALA A 120 11.49 -0.17 -13.65
CA ALA A 120 12.61 -0.02 -14.58
C ALA A 120 12.81 1.45 -15.03
N GLU A 121 11.73 2.17 -15.32
CA GLU A 121 11.77 3.57 -15.74
C GLU A 121 12.41 4.49 -14.70
N HIS A 122 12.29 4.16 -13.41
CA HIS A 122 12.81 4.99 -12.32
C HIS A 122 14.25 4.66 -11.89
N LEU A 123 14.86 3.59 -12.41
CA LEU A 123 16.25 3.19 -12.08
C LEU A 123 17.32 4.23 -12.48
N ASP A 124 17.01 5.10 -13.44
CA ASP A 124 17.89 6.19 -13.89
C ASP A 124 17.31 7.58 -13.58
N ASP A 125 16.21 7.67 -12.83
CA ASP A 125 15.62 8.96 -12.45
C ASP A 125 16.46 9.66 -11.37
N LYS A 126 17.13 10.74 -11.77
CA LYS A 126 18.01 11.55 -10.90
C LYS A 126 17.26 12.26 -9.77
N ARG A 127 15.92 12.30 -9.81
CA ARG A 127 15.08 12.93 -8.77
C ARG A 127 14.86 12.01 -7.57
N VAL A 128 15.05 10.70 -7.74
CA VAL A 128 14.83 9.70 -6.69
C VAL A 128 16.16 9.08 -6.25
N GLY A 129 16.39 9.03 -4.94
CA GLY A 129 17.60 8.42 -4.37
C GLY A 129 17.54 6.90 -4.38
N TYR A 130 16.35 6.35 -4.14
CA TYR A 130 16.12 4.91 -4.10
C TYR A 130 14.93 4.49 -4.95
N VAL A 131 14.98 3.27 -5.49
CA VAL A 131 13.88 2.64 -6.21
C VAL A 131 13.63 1.27 -5.60
N LEU A 132 12.39 1.01 -5.16
CA LEU A 132 12.02 -0.20 -4.47
C LEU A 132 10.87 -0.89 -5.21
N MET A 133 10.87 -2.21 -5.23
CA MET A 133 9.73 -2.99 -5.72
C MET A 133 9.45 -4.17 -4.78
N GLN A 134 8.19 -4.33 -4.39
CA GLN A 134 7.72 -5.48 -3.62
C GLN A 134 6.66 -6.23 -4.41
N ASP A 135 6.90 -7.52 -4.66
CA ASP A 135 5.90 -8.47 -5.14
C ASP A 135 5.42 -9.31 -3.95
N LYS A 136 4.25 -8.94 -3.41
CA LYS A 136 3.69 -9.56 -2.20
C LYS A 136 3.18 -10.99 -2.42
N ASP A 137 2.96 -11.36 -3.66
CA ASP A 137 2.45 -12.68 -4.04
C ASP A 137 3.59 -13.68 -4.24
N ARG A 138 4.69 -13.21 -4.84
CA ARG A 138 5.90 -14.02 -5.07
C ARG A 138 6.93 -13.92 -3.96
N ASP A 139 6.64 -13.15 -2.92
CA ASP A 139 7.54 -12.83 -1.81
C ASP A 139 8.92 -12.36 -2.31
N ARG A 140 8.91 -11.43 -3.27
CA ARG A 140 10.13 -10.87 -3.85
C ARG A 140 10.25 -9.40 -3.53
N PHE A 141 11.45 -8.97 -3.17
CA PHE A 141 11.75 -7.57 -2.92
C PHE A 141 13.01 -7.14 -3.67
N LYS A 142 12.94 -5.96 -4.30
CA LYS A 142 14.08 -5.30 -4.93
C LYS A 142 14.32 -3.94 -4.30
N PHE A 143 15.58 -3.62 -4.09
CA PHE A 143 16.06 -2.34 -3.61
C PHE A 143 17.19 -1.86 -4.51
N TYR A 144 17.04 -0.70 -5.12
CA TYR A 144 18.05 -0.08 -5.97
C TYR A 144 18.41 1.31 -5.44
N ASN A 145 19.70 1.63 -5.48
CA ASN A 145 20.23 2.93 -5.09
C ASN A 145 20.74 3.66 -6.33
N ASN A 146 20.08 4.75 -6.72
CA ASN A 146 20.43 5.53 -7.91
C ASN A 146 21.79 6.23 -7.76
N GLY A 147 22.22 6.55 -6.54
CA GLY A 147 23.51 7.17 -6.27
C GLY A 147 24.70 6.22 -6.46
N THR A 148 24.56 4.95 -6.07
CA THR A 148 25.63 3.94 -6.19
C THR A 148 25.47 2.99 -7.37
N ARG A 149 24.31 3.00 -8.03
CA ARG A 149 23.93 2.07 -9.11
C ARG A 149 24.02 0.61 -8.69
N THR A 150 23.54 0.30 -7.48
CA THR A 150 23.58 -1.06 -6.91
C THR A 150 22.18 -1.56 -6.62
N GLU A 151 21.87 -2.79 -7.07
CA GLU A 151 20.63 -3.51 -6.74
C GLU A 151 20.88 -4.55 -5.64
N LYS A 152 19.90 -4.73 -4.74
CA LYS A 152 19.80 -5.85 -3.80
C LYS A 152 18.41 -6.48 -3.94
N GLY A 153 18.38 -7.80 -4.11
CA GLY A 153 17.16 -8.60 -4.09
C GLY A 153 17.06 -9.42 -2.80
N TYR A 154 15.84 -9.64 -2.33
CA TYR A 154 15.52 -10.50 -1.19
C TYR A 154 14.33 -11.39 -1.54
#